data_AF-A0A0Q5M923-F1
#
_entry.id   AF-A0A0Q5M923-F1
#
_cell.length_a   1.000
_cell.length_b   1.000
_cell.length_c   1.000
_cell.angle_alpha   90.00
_cell.angle_beta   90.00
_cell.angle_gamma   90.00
#
_symmetry.space_group_name_H-M   'P 1'
#
loop_
_entity.id
_entity.type
_entity.pdbx_description
1 polymer ?
#
loop_
_entity_poly.entity_id
_entity_poly.type
_entity_poly.pdbx_seq_one_letter_code
_entity_poly.pdbx_strand_id
1 'polypeptide(L)'
;MAVVTMRQLLDSGVHFGHQTRRWNPKMKRFILTERSGSYIIDLQQSLAYIDKTYEFVRETVAHGGTILFVGTKKQAQQAIAEQATRVGQPYVNQRWLGGLLTNFQTVSKRLARMKELEELDFEGTTSGFTKKELLIKKRELDKLHKSLGGIRNLSKTPSAIWVVDTKKEHLAIDEAKKLGIPVIAILDTNCDPDEVQYPIPGNDDAIRSVTLLTRIVADAAAEGLIQRHQKPEEGSEPAEPLAEWEQELLAQPSDEVQASAENEKAADADLAEAKADSAEVVAEGEADAEAK
;
A
#
# COMPACT_ATOMS: atom_id res chain seq x y z
N MET A 1 12.21 4.84 -18.32
CA MET A 1 11.04 5.68 -18.66
C MET A 1 10.84 6.55 -17.43
N ALA A 2 11.09 7.86 -17.51
CA ALA A 2 11.09 8.70 -16.31
C ALA A 2 9.65 8.99 -15.87
N VAL A 3 9.18 8.25 -14.86
CA VAL A 3 7.82 8.36 -14.31
C VAL A 3 7.59 9.71 -13.61
N VAL A 4 8.66 10.41 -13.22
CA VAL A 4 8.60 11.66 -12.47
C VAL A 4 9.58 12.68 -13.03
N THR A 5 9.13 13.93 -13.09
CA THR A 5 9.97 15.05 -13.55
C THR A 5 10.81 15.63 -12.40
N MET A 6 11.97 16.21 -12.72
CA MET A 6 12.80 16.90 -11.71
C MET A 6 12.02 17.97 -10.94
N ARG A 7 11.09 18.65 -11.63
CA ARG A 7 10.22 19.67 -11.02
C ARG A 7 9.34 19.08 -9.92
N GLN A 8 8.74 17.91 -10.17
CA GLN A 8 7.92 17.22 -9.16
C GLN A 8 8.74 16.83 -7.92
N LEU A 9 9.97 16.33 -8.10
CA LEU A 9 10.89 16.02 -6.98
C LEU A 9 11.27 17.29 -6.18
N LEU A 10 11.39 18.42 -6.88
CA LEU A 10 11.70 19.70 -6.26
C LEU A 10 10.51 20.22 -5.46
N ASP A 11 9.30 20.20 -6.04
CA ASP A 11 8.06 20.66 -5.40
C ASP A 11 7.66 19.80 -4.18
N SER A 12 7.95 18.50 -4.22
CA SER A 12 7.73 17.57 -3.09
C SER A 12 8.79 17.68 -1.99
N GLY A 13 9.90 18.39 -2.23
CA GLY A 13 10.96 18.61 -1.26
C GLY A 13 11.91 17.42 -1.07
N VAL A 14 12.11 16.60 -2.11
CA VAL A 14 13.01 15.42 -2.07
C VAL A 14 14.49 15.83 -1.94
N HIS A 15 14.83 17.03 -2.43
CA HIS A 15 16.20 17.55 -2.45
C HIS A 15 16.72 18.02 -1.08
N PHE A 16 15.85 18.17 -0.07
CA PHE A 16 16.28 18.59 1.26
C PHE A 16 16.87 17.42 2.03
N GLY A 17 18.09 17.55 2.51
CA GLY A 17 18.68 16.63 3.47
C GLY A 17 18.70 17.20 4.89
N HIS A 18 19.39 16.50 5.78
CA HIS A 18 19.59 16.91 7.17
C HIS A 18 20.62 18.03 7.33
N GLN A 19 20.71 18.51 8.58
CA GLN A 19 21.73 19.46 9.02
C GLN A 19 23.15 18.90 8.87
N THR A 20 24.11 19.78 8.59
CA THR A 20 25.51 19.42 8.33
C THR A 20 26.18 18.61 9.42
N ARG A 21 25.78 18.78 10.68
CA ARG A 21 26.33 18.00 11.81
C ARG A 21 25.92 16.52 11.84
N ARG A 22 24.91 16.11 11.07
CA ARG A 22 24.33 14.75 11.12
C ARG A 22 24.67 13.88 9.92
N TRP A 23 25.45 14.40 8.98
CA TRP A 23 25.71 13.72 7.72
C TRP A 23 26.70 12.56 7.84
N ASN A 24 26.61 11.62 6.90
CA ASN A 24 27.56 10.55 6.71
C ASN A 24 28.55 10.94 5.58
N PRO A 25 29.87 10.93 5.81
CA PRO A 25 30.87 11.24 4.79
C PRO A 25 30.75 10.44 3.48
N LYS A 26 30.24 9.20 3.54
CA LYS A 26 30.02 8.35 2.35
C LYS A 26 28.91 8.86 1.43
N MET A 27 27.99 9.67 1.96
CA MET A 27 26.93 10.34 1.18
C MET A 27 27.45 11.53 0.38
N LYS A 28 28.72 11.93 0.53
CA LYS A 28 29.33 13.07 -0.20
C LYS A 28 29.08 13.02 -1.72
N ARG A 29 29.07 11.82 -2.31
CA ARG A 29 28.82 11.61 -3.75
C ARG A 29 27.42 12.03 -4.21
N PHE A 30 26.42 11.96 -3.32
CA PHE A 30 25.01 12.29 -3.61
C PHE A 30 24.62 13.71 -3.17
N ILE A 31 25.50 14.40 -2.44
CA ILE A 31 25.25 15.75 -1.92
C ILE A 31 25.76 16.76 -2.95
N LEU A 32 24.89 17.67 -3.36
CA LEU A 32 25.21 18.73 -4.33
C LEU A 32 25.89 19.92 -3.66
N THR A 33 25.26 20.49 -2.62
CA THR A 33 25.76 21.68 -1.92
C THR A 33 25.15 21.78 -0.52
N GLU A 34 25.67 22.67 0.31
CA GLU A 34 25.06 23.11 1.56
C GLU A 34 24.36 24.47 1.34
N ARG A 35 23.17 24.66 1.93
CA ARG A 35 22.51 25.97 2.01
C ARG A 35 21.77 26.09 3.35
N SER A 36 21.96 27.21 4.04
CA SER A 36 21.29 27.49 5.32
C SER A 36 21.48 26.38 6.36
N GLY A 37 22.67 25.77 6.40
CA GLY A 37 23.03 24.72 7.36
C GLY A 37 22.43 23.33 7.11
N SER A 38 21.76 23.12 5.97
CA SER A 38 21.25 21.81 5.54
C SER A 38 21.88 21.42 4.20
N TYR A 39 22.15 20.13 4.02
CA TYR A 39 22.64 19.61 2.76
C TYR A 39 21.52 19.49 1.73
N ILE A 40 21.84 19.77 0.47
CA ILE A 40 20.97 19.61 -0.69
C ILE A 40 21.45 18.39 -1.46
N ILE A 41 20.53 17.45 -1.70
CA ILE A 41 20.77 16.22 -2.44
C ILE A 41 20.67 16.50 -3.95
N ASP A 42 21.54 15.87 -4.73
CA ASP A 42 21.55 15.98 -6.18
C ASP A 42 20.39 15.20 -6.82
N LEU A 43 19.39 15.92 -7.32
CA LEU A 43 18.21 15.34 -7.96
C LEU A 43 18.51 14.67 -9.31
N GLN A 44 19.60 15.03 -10.01
CA GLN A 44 19.97 14.34 -11.24
C GLN A 44 20.37 12.89 -10.95
N GLN A 45 21.14 12.70 -9.87
CA GLN A 45 21.46 11.37 -9.38
C GLN A 45 20.20 10.67 -8.89
N SER A 46 19.35 11.33 -8.10
CA SER A 46 18.07 10.75 -7.66
C SER A 46 17.26 10.19 -8.82
N LEU A 47 17.11 10.93 -9.94
CA LEU A 47 16.38 10.46 -11.12
C LEU A 47 17.02 9.20 -11.72
N ALA A 48 18.34 9.17 -11.89
CA ALA A 48 19.03 8.01 -12.44
C ALA A 48 18.88 6.75 -11.57
N TYR A 49 18.88 6.91 -10.24
CA TYR A 49 18.67 5.82 -9.30
C TYR A 49 17.20 5.39 -9.21
N ILE A 50 16.26 6.33 -9.33
CA ILE A 50 14.83 6.04 -9.42
C ILE A 50 14.56 5.17 -10.65
N ASP A 51 15.11 5.54 -11.82
CA ASP A 51 14.92 4.77 -13.05
C ASP A 51 15.45 3.33 -12.92
N LYS A 52 16.65 3.15 -12.37
CA LYS A 52 17.23 1.81 -12.10
C LYS A 52 16.38 1.00 -11.13
N THR A 53 15.91 1.63 -10.07
CA THR A 53 15.06 0.99 -9.07
C THR A 53 13.71 0.60 -9.66
N TYR A 54 13.13 1.47 -10.48
CA TYR A 54 11.85 1.24 -11.14
C TYR A 54 11.91 0.00 -12.02
N GLU A 55 12.95 -0.14 -12.83
CA GLU A 55 13.17 -1.30 -13.69
C GLU A 55 13.32 -2.59 -12.87
N PHE A 56 14.14 -2.56 -11.82
CA PHE A 56 14.34 -3.70 -10.92
C PHE A 56 13.04 -4.14 -10.22
N VAL A 57 12.25 -3.19 -9.71
CA VAL A 57 10.97 -3.46 -9.05
C VAL A 57 9.98 -4.09 -10.01
N ARG A 58 9.83 -3.49 -11.19
CA ARG A 58 8.94 -3.97 -12.25
C ARG A 58 9.32 -5.40 -12.66
N GLU A 59 10.60 -5.65 -12.87
CA GLU A 59 11.12 -6.97 -13.23
C GLU A 59 10.87 -8.00 -12.12
N THR A 60 11.20 -7.67 -10.87
CA THR A 60 11.00 -8.57 -9.72
C THR A 60 9.55 -8.99 -9.58
N VAL A 61 8.61 -8.06 -9.73
CA VAL A 61 7.18 -8.32 -9.60
C VAL A 61 6.61 -9.04 -10.82
N ALA A 62 7.11 -8.73 -12.03
CA ALA A 62 6.75 -9.46 -13.25
C ALA A 62 7.13 -10.95 -13.18
N HIS A 63 8.24 -11.28 -12.52
CA HIS A 63 8.64 -12.67 -12.23
C HIS A 63 7.86 -13.32 -11.08
N GLY A 64 6.84 -12.65 -10.52
CA GLY A 64 6.02 -13.16 -9.43
C GLY A 64 6.61 -12.97 -8.03
N GLY A 65 7.65 -12.15 -7.89
CA GLY A 65 8.22 -11.77 -6.61
C GLY A 65 7.32 -10.80 -5.83
N THR A 66 7.50 -10.78 -4.51
CA THR A 66 6.78 -9.85 -3.61
C THR A 66 7.73 -8.79 -3.05
N ILE A 67 7.20 -7.58 -2.89
CA ILE A 67 7.94 -6.43 -2.36
C ILE A 67 7.35 -6.05 -1.01
N LEU A 68 8.16 -6.11 0.04
CA LEU A 68 7.75 -5.69 1.37
C LEU A 68 8.02 -4.21 1.57
N PHE A 69 6.97 -3.42 1.80
CA PHE A 69 7.08 -1.99 2.09
C PHE A 69 7.28 -1.78 3.60
N VAL A 70 8.35 -1.09 4.01
CA VAL A 70 8.75 -0.92 5.41
C VAL A 70 8.95 0.54 5.74
N GLY A 71 8.29 1.01 6.79
CA GLY A 71 8.57 2.33 7.37
C GLY A 71 7.74 2.58 8.62
N THR A 72 8.41 2.63 9.77
CA THR A 72 7.77 2.87 11.08
C THR A 72 7.71 4.35 11.45
N LYS A 73 8.41 5.20 10.70
CA LYS A 73 8.45 6.65 10.88
C LYS A 73 7.06 7.26 10.67
N LYS A 74 6.63 8.18 11.54
CA LYS A 74 5.27 8.77 11.52
C LYS A 74 4.89 9.32 10.15
N GLN A 75 5.85 9.94 9.46
CA GLN A 75 5.69 10.53 8.13
C GLN A 75 5.51 9.50 7.02
N ALA A 76 5.94 8.25 7.23
CA ALA A 76 5.88 7.16 6.27
C ALA A 76 4.69 6.22 6.49
N GLN A 77 4.16 6.10 7.72
CA GLN A 77 3.21 5.05 8.07
C GLN A 77 1.96 5.03 7.20
N GLN A 78 1.37 6.22 6.95
CA GLN A 78 0.15 6.35 6.16
C GLN A 78 0.42 6.09 4.67
N ALA A 79 1.46 6.72 4.13
CA ALA A 79 1.84 6.58 2.72
C ALA A 79 2.13 5.11 2.36
N ILE A 80 2.87 4.41 3.21
CA ILE A 80 3.18 2.98 3.00
C ILE A 80 1.93 2.12 3.05
N ALA A 81 1.07 2.30 4.07
CA ALA A 81 -0.14 1.49 4.20
C ALA A 81 -1.09 1.70 3.02
N GLU A 82 -1.30 2.94 2.62
CA GLU A 82 -2.21 3.29 1.52
C GLU A 82 -1.69 2.75 0.18
N GLN A 83 -0.42 3.02 -0.16
CA GLN A 83 0.15 2.63 -1.44
C GLN A 83 0.35 1.11 -1.57
N ALA A 84 0.77 0.44 -0.49
CA ALA A 84 0.93 -1.00 -0.51
C ALA A 84 -0.42 -1.74 -0.59
N THR A 85 -1.45 -1.24 0.12
CA THR A 85 -2.80 -1.80 0.04
C THR A 85 -3.40 -1.62 -1.35
N ARG A 86 -3.18 -0.45 -1.99
CA ARG A 86 -3.62 -0.19 -3.38
C ARG A 86 -3.07 -1.22 -4.36
N VAL A 87 -1.82 -1.65 -4.19
CA VAL A 87 -1.14 -2.58 -5.12
C VAL A 87 -1.20 -4.04 -4.64
N GLY A 88 -1.77 -4.31 -3.46
CA GLY A 88 -1.87 -5.65 -2.89
C GLY A 88 -0.53 -6.24 -2.43
N GLN A 89 0.47 -5.40 -2.16
CA GLN A 89 1.80 -5.83 -1.69
C GLN A 89 1.87 -5.78 -0.15
N PRO A 90 2.68 -6.64 0.49
CA PRO A 90 2.80 -6.67 1.94
C PRO A 90 3.50 -5.42 2.49
N TYR A 91 3.13 -5.00 3.70
CA TYR A 91 3.72 -3.82 4.33
C TYR A 91 3.87 -3.91 5.86
N VAL A 92 4.78 -3.11 6.40
CA VAL A 92 5.01 -2.90 7.84
C VAL A 92 5.11 -1.40 8.10
N ASN A 93 4.07 -0.83 8.72
CA ASN A 93 3.98 0.61 8.99
C ASN A 93 4.06 0.98 10.48
N GLN A 94 3.96 0.00 11.39
CA GLN A 94 3.94 0.27 12.83
C GLN A 94 5.30 0.04 13.49
N ARG A 95 5.69 -1.21 13.70
CA ARG A 95 6.96 -1.57 14.35
C ARG A 95 7.54 -2.81 13.68
N TRP A 96 8.82 -2.73 13.35
CA TRP A 96 9.58 -3.91 12.97
C TRP A 96 9.82 -4.82 14.20
N LEU A 97 9.32 -6.05 14.13
CA LEU A 97 9.63 -7.09 15.10
C LEU A 97 10.93 -7.77 14.66
N GLY A 98 11.97 -7.72 15.50
CA GLY A 98 13.22 -8.40 15.21
C GLY A 98 12.99 -9.91 15.03
N GLY A 99 13.58 -10.49 13.99
CA GLY A 99 13.34 -11.86 13.57
C GLY A 99 12.20 -12.01 12.56
N LEU A 100 11.67 -10.90 12.02
CA LEU A 100 10.55 -10.93 11.08
C LEU A 100 10.85 -11.75 9.82
N LEU A 101 12.05 -11.57 9.27
CA LEU A 101 12.50 -12.28 8.07
C LEU A 101 13.32 -13.50 8.45
N THR A 102 14.25 -13.35 9.39
CA THR A 102 15.21 -14.41 9.76
C THR A 102 14.57 -15.56 10.54
N ASN A 103 13.47 -15.32 11.26
CA ASN A 103 12.71 -16.35 12.00
C ASN A 103 11.25 -16.41 11.52
N PHE A 104 11.07 -16.53 10.20
CA PHE A 104 9.75 -16.53 9.58
C PHE A 104 8.83 -17.64 10.09
N GLN A 105 9.38 -18.81 10.49
CA GLN A 105 8.59 -19.91 11.06
C GLN A 105 7.87 -19.54 12.36
N THR A 106 8.46 -18.67 13.18
CA THR A 106 7.81 -18.21 14.43
C THR A 106 6.76 -17.15 14.13
N VAL A 107 7.04 -16.27 13.17
CA VAL A 107 6.09 -15.24 12.71
C VAL A 107 4.88 -15.87 12.04
N SER A 108 5.06 -16.91 11.21
CA SER A 108 3.97 -17.61 10.54
C SER A 108 2.99 -18.25 11.53
N LYS A 109 3.48 -18.79 12.66
CA LYS A 109 2.63 -19.26 13.76
C LYS A 109 1.81 -18.13 14.39
N ARG A 110 2.40 -16.93 14.54
CA ARG A 110 1.67 -15.75 15.03
C ARG A 110 0.63 -15.24 14.03
N LEU A 111 0.92 -15.35 12.73
CA LEU A 111 -0.05 -15.06 11.66
C LEU A 111 -1.20 -16.07 11.65
N ALA A 112 -0.92 -17.36 11.81
CA ALA A 112 -1.95 -18.39 11.95
C ALA A 112 -2.84 -18.11 13.17
N ARG A 113 -2.22 -17.78 14.32
CA ARG A 113 -2.94 -17.36 15.52
C ARG A 113 -3.83 -16.14 15.29
N MET A 114 -3.37 -15.16 14.52
CA MET A 114 -4.18 -13.98 14.17
C MET A 114 -5.42 -14.39 13.38
N LYS A 115 -5.26 -15.28 12.37
CA LYS A 115 -6.39 -15.80 11.59
C LYS A 115 -7.37 -16.61 12.43
N GLU A 116 -6.89 -17.47 13.33
CA GLU A 116 -7.74 -18.18 14.30
C GLU A 116 -8.58 -17.23 15.17
N LEU A 117 -7.99 -16.11 15.60
CA LEU A 117 -8.69 -15.12 16.42
C LEU A 117 -9.72 -14.32 15.63
N GLU A 118 -9.48 -14.08 14.34
CA GLU A 118 -10.44 -13.40 13.45
C GLU A 118 -11.68 -14.26 13.14
N GLU A 119 -11.53 -15.59 13.15
CA GLU A 119 -12.64 -16.54 12.97
C GLU A 119 -13.54 -16.66 14.21
N LEU A 120 -13.08 -16.17 15.38
CA LEU A 120 -13.88 -16.20 16.60
C LEU A 120 -14.97 -15.12 16.57
N ASP A 121 -16.19 -15.55 16.87
CA ASP A 121 -17.29 -14.64 17.15
C ASP A 121 -17.10 -14.00 18.54
N PHE A 122 -16.81 -12.71 18.56
CA PHE A 122 -16.63 -11.94 19.80
C PHE A 122 -17.94 -11.39 20.36
N GLU A 123 -19.02 -11.42 19.57
CA GLU A 123 -20.35 -10.91 19.93
C GLU A 123 -21.28 -12.05 20.37
N GLY A 124 -21.11 -13.23 19.79
CA GLY A 124 -21.82 -14.45 20.14
C GLY A 124 -21.38 -15.08 21.47
N THR A 125 -22.36 -15.60 22.21
CA THR A 125 -22.14 -16.40 23.43
C THR A 125 -21.75 -17.87 23.11
N THR A 126 -21.77 -18.24 21.84
CA THR A 126 -21.67 -19.62 21.32
C THR A 126 -20.26 -20.22 21.39
N SER A 127 -19.23 -19.39 21.53
CA SER A 127 -17.83 -19.83 21.51
C SER A 127 -17.36 -20.54 22.79
N GLY A 128 -18.22 -20.72 23.79
CA GLY A 128 -17.89 -21.39 25.06
C GLY A 128 -16.89 -20.63 25.95
N PHE A 129 -16.63 -19.35 25.65
CA PHE A 129 -15.71 -18.50 26.42
C PHE A 129 -16.47 -17.55 27.33
N THR A 130 -15.86 -17.22 28.47
CA THR A 130 -16.37 -16.15 29.35
C THR A 130 -16.16 -14.76 28.72
N LYS A 131 -16.98 -13.78 29.09
CA LYS A 131 -16.83 -12.38 28.63
C LYS A 131 -15.43 -11.81 28.89
N LYS A 132 -14.78 -12.20 30.00
CA LYS A 132 -13.42 -11.78 30.32
C LYS A 132 -12.39 -12.37 29.35
N GLU A 133 -12.53 -13.65 28.99
CA GLU A 133 -11.65 -14.33 28.03
C GLU A 133 -11.83 -13.78 26.61
N LEU A 134 -13.07 -13.52 26.18
CA LEU A 134 -13.36 -12.87 24.90
C LEU A 134 -12.68 -11.50 24.81
N LEU A 135 -12.75 -10.71 25.89
CA LEU A 135 -12.08 -9.40 25.94
C LEU A 135 -10.56 -9.50 25.87
N ILE A 136 -9.95 -10.52 26.50
CA ILE A 136 -8.51 -10.78 26.41
C ILE A 136 -8.12 -11.17 24.98
N LYS A 137 -8.88 -12.07 24.35
CA LYS A 137 -8.68 -12.50 22.97
C LYS A 137 -8.85 -11.35 21.97
N LYS A 138 -9.83 -10.47 22.17
CA LYS A 138 -10.03 -9.27 21.35
C LYS A 138 -8.82 -8.32 21.44
N ARG A 139 -8.31 -8.09 22.66
CA ARG A 139 -7.07 -7.31 22.85
C ARG A 139 -5.83 -7.96 22.24
N GLU A 140 -5.78 -9.30 22.20
CA GLU A 140 -4.73 -10.06 21.51
C GLU A 140 -4.83 -9.83 20.00
N LEU A 141 -6.02 -9.96 19.42
CA LEU A 141 -6.32 -9.68 18.02
C LEU A 141 -5.92 -8.24 17.66
N ASP A 142 -6.37 -7.24 18.41
CA ASP A 142 -6.07 -5.82 18.12
C ASP A 142 -4.56 -5.55 18.07
N LYS A 143 -3.80 -6.18 18.97
CA LYS A 143 -2.32 -6.09 19.00
C LYS A 143 -1.69 -6.79 17.80
N LEU A 144 -2.20 -7.95 17.41
CA LEU A 144 -1.72 -8.69 16.25
C LEU A 144 -2.03 -7.94 14.95
N HIS A 145 -3.26 -7.45 14.74
CA HIS A 145 -3.60 -6.63 13.57
C HIS A 145 -2.72 -5.39 13.45
N LYS A 146 -2.48 -4.69 14.56
CA LYS A 146 -1.63 -3.51 14.56
C LYS A 146 -0.19 -3.82 14.13
N SER A 147 0.35 -5.00 14.49
CA SER A 147 1.75 -5.34 14.21
C SER A 147 1.96 -6.13 12.93
N LEU A 148 1.04 -7.04 12.59
CA LEU A 148 1.17 -8.03 11.53
C LEU A 148 0.12 -7.89 10.42
N GLY A 149 -0.81 -6.93 10.53
CA GLY A 149 -1.91 -6.79 9.57
C GLY A 149 -1.45 -6.63 8.11
N GLY A 150 -0.40 -5.83 7.89
CA GLY A 150 0.15 -5.63 6.54
C GLY A 150 0.94 -6.81 5.97
N ILE A 151 1.26 -7.82 6.79
CA ILE A 151 1.91 -9.08 6.34
C ILE A 151 1.00 -10.29 6.53
N ARG A 152 -0.32 -10.07 6.69
CA ARG A 152 -1.32 -11.13 6.87
C ARG A 152 -1.27 -12.21 5.80
N ASN A 153 -1.08 -11.79 4.55
CA ASN A 153 -1.11 -12.65 3.37
C ASN A 153 0.29 -13.14 2.96
N LEU A 154 1.31 -12.85 3.78
CA LEU A 154 2.68 -13.25 3.49
C LEU A 154 2.86 -14.74 3.80
N SER A 155 3.06 -15.56 2.76
CA SER A 155 3.27 -17.01 2.89
C SER A 155 4.74 -17.42 2.83
N LYS A 156 5.57 -16.61 2.19
CA LYS A 156 7.02 -16.82 2.01
C LYS A 156 7.76 -15.52 2.26
N THR A 157 9.07 -15.60 2.46
CA THR A 157 9.92 -14.41 2.57
C THR A 157 9.84 -13.56 1.29
N PRO A 158 9.86 -12.23 1.40
CA PRO A 158 9.76 -11.34 0.26
C PRO A 158 11.00 -11.43 -0.66
N SER A 159 10.80 -11.10 -1.93
CA SER A 159 11.86 -11.10 -2.95
C SER A 159 12.71 -9.84 -2.91
N ALA A 160 12.13 -8.71 -2.49
CA ALA A 160 12.83 -7.47 -2.25
C ALA A 160 12.16 -6.71 -1.10
N ILE A 161 12.90 -5.79 -0.47
CA ILE A 161 12.33 -4.89 0.54
C ILE A 161 12.51 -3.44 0.12
N TRP A 162 11.46 -2.64 0.33
CA TRP A 162 11.49 -1.20 0.21
C TRP A 162 11.47 -0.57 1.60
N VAL A 163 12.48 0.24 1.92
CA VAL A 163 12.68 0.79 3.26
C VAL A 163 12.70 2.32 3.22
N VAL A 164 11.92 2.94 4.10
CA VAL A 164 11.99 4.37 4.37
C VAL A 164 12.81 4.60 5.64
N ASP A 165 13.87 5.41 5.54
CA ASP A 165 14.84 5.72 6.61
C ASP A 165 15.63 4.48 7.09
N THR A 166 16.80 4.25 6.49
CA THR A 166 17.65 3.09 6.80
C THR A 166 18.17 3.11 8.23
N LYS A 167 18.43 4.30 8.77
CA LYS A 167 18.94 4.47 10.13
C LYS A 167 17.89 4.08 11.17
N LYS A 168 16.62 4.40 10.90
CA LYS A 168 15.52 3.98 11.76
C LYS A 168 15.29 2.48 11.67
N GLU A 169 15.33 1.91 10.46
CA GLU A 169 15.01 0.52 10.17
C GLU A 169 16.22 -0.40 9.99
N HIS A 170 17.32 -0.13 10.69
CA HIS A 170 18.55 -0.93 10.65
C HIS A 170 18.30 -2.45 10.85
N LEU A 171 17.36 -2.84 11.73
CA LEU A 171 17.02 -4.24 11.94
C LEU A 171 16.47 -4.93 10.68
N ALA A 172 15.63 -4.23 9.91
CA ALA A 172 15.07 -4.77 8.67
C ALA A 172 16.17 -5.00 7.63
N ILE A 173 17.13 -4.07 7.55
CA ILE A 173 18.27 -4.11 6.64
C ILE A 173 19.23 -5.23 7.03
N ASP A 174 19.57 -5.34 8.32
CA ASP A 174 20.44 -6.39 8.83
C ASP A 174 19.87 -7.78 8.58
N GLU A 175 18.55 -7.95 8.77
CA GLU A 175 17.87 -9.21 8.49
C GLU A 175 17.82 -9.53 6.99
N ALA A 176 17.49 -8.54 6.15
CA ALA A 176 17.48 -8.71 4.70
C ALA A 176 18.86 -9.07 4.15
N LYS A 177 19.91 -8.38 4.63
CA LYS A 177 21.30 -8.64 4.26
C LYS A 177 21.75 -10.05 4.64
N LYS A 178 21.35 -10.54 5.82
CA LYS A 178 21.65 -11.93 6.25
C LYS A 178 21.01 -12.98 5.34
N LEU A 179 19.83 -12.70 4.81
CA LEU A 179 19.10 -13.60 3.91
C LEU A 179 19.44 -13.39 2.43
N GLY A 180 20.25 -12.38 2.11
CA GLY A 180 20.56 -12.01 0.72
C GLY A 180 19.39 -11.37 -0.03
N ILE A 181 18.40 -10.82 0.69
CA ILE A 181 17.25 -10.14 0.08
C ILE A 181 17.71 -8.72 -0.34
N PRO A 182 17.53 -8.33 -1.61
CA PRO A 182 17.90 -7.00 -2.08
C PRO A 182 17.10 -5.90 -1.38
N VAL A 183 17.82 -4.89 -0.93
CA VAL A 183 17.28 -3.73 -0.23
C VAL A 183 17.23 -2.54 -1.18
N ILE A 184 16.05 -1.96 -1.27
CA ILE A 184 15.77 -0.68 -1.90
C ILE A 184 15.47 0.30 -0.78
N ALA A 185 16.08 1.50 -0.76
CA ALA A 185 15.78 2.46 0.30
C ALA A 185 15.91 3.93 -0.11
N ILE A 186 15.14 4.80 0.56
CA ILE A 186 15.40 6.25 0.55
C ILE A 186 16.64 6.51 1.39
N LEU A 187 17.62 7.18 0.80
CA LEU A 187 18.83 7.61 1.49
C LEU A 187 18.83 9.12 1.69
N ASP A 188 18.66 9.55 2.94
CA ASP A 188 19.02 10.89 3.35
C ASP A 188 20.53 10.95 3.67
N THR A 189 21.04 12.16 3.79
CA THR A 189 22.41 12.56 4.08
C THR A 189 23.06 11.90 5.31
N ASN A 190 22.29 11.36 6.24
CA ASN A 190 22.78 10.70 7.46
C ASN A 190 22.92 9.17 7.34
N CYS A 191 22.46 8.58 6.23
CA CYS A 191 22.42 7.13 5.99
C CYS A 191 23.74 6.63 5.38
N ASP A 192 24.07 5.35 5.53
CA ASP A 192 25.18 4.72 4.81
C ASP A 192 24.70 4.14 3.46
N PRO A 193 25.22 4.62 2.32
CA PRO A 193 24.81 4.11 1.02
C PRO A 193 25.29 2.70 0.70
N ASP A 194 26.28 2.17 1.42
CA ASP A 194 26.84 0.84 1.12
C ASP A 194 25.97 -0.31 1.69
N GLU A 195 24.99 0.01 2.54
CA GLU A 195 24.06 -0.97 3.11
C GLU A 195 22.92 -1.35 2.16
N VAL A 196 22.73 -0.58 1.09
CA VAL A 196 21.57 -0.64 0.20
C VAL A 196 22.01 -0.94 -1.23
N GLN A 197 21.39 -1.92 -1.88
CA GLN A 197 21.72 -2.31 -3.26
C GLN A 197 21.15 -1.33 -4.28
N TYR A 198 19.92 -0.86 -4.05
CA TYR A 198 19.23 0.11 -4.90
C TYR A 198 18.94 1.39 -4.09
N PRO A 199 19.94 2.27 -3.92
CA PRO A 199 19.77 3.49 -3.15
C PRO A 199 19.04 4.56 -3.95
N ILE A 200 18.01 5.18 -3.39
CA ILE A 200 17.39 6.40 -3.94
C ILE A 200 17.77 7.57 -3.04
N PRO A 201 18.69 8.46 -3.46
CA PRO A 201 18.99 9.68 -2.72
C PRO A 201 17.75 10.57 -2.61
N GLY A 202 17.34 10.92 -1.39
CA GLY A 202 16.16 11.73 -1.17
C GLY A 202 15.83 11.96 0.30
N ASN A 203 14.88 12.86 0.53
CA ASN A 203 14.39 13.23 1.85
C ASN A 203 13.43 12.17 2.43
N ASP A 204 13.71 11.69 3.64
CA ASP A 204 12.87 10.73 4.37
C ASP A 204 12.00 11.37 5.49
N ASP A 205 12.21 12.66 5.79
CA ASP A 205 11.50 13.40 6.83
C ASP A 205 10.24 14.09 6.31
N ALA A 206 10.22 14.47 5.04
CA ALA A 206 9.06 15.15 4.44
C ALA A 206 8.00 14.14 3.98
N ILE A 207 6.78 14.29 4.48
CA ILE A 207 5.62 13.46 4.09
C ILE A 207 5.44 13.47 2.57
N ARG A 208 5.48 14.65 1.93
CA ARG A 208 5.33 14.77 0.47
C ARG A 208 6.41 14.02 -0.32
N SER A 209 7.66 14.03 0.17
CA SER A 209 8.77 13.30 -0.44
C SER A 209 8.56 11.79 -0.33
N VAL A 210 8.27 11.31 0.88
CA VAL A 210 8.04 9.88 1.15
C VAL A 210 6.83 9.38 0.37
N THR A 211 5.71 10.11 0.35
CA THR A 211 4.52 9.75 -0.43
C THR A 211 4.83 9.68 -1.93
N LEU A 212 5.59 10.64 -2.48
CA LEU A 212 5.95 10.61 -3.89
C LEU A 212 6.81 9.40 -4.24
N LEU A 213 7.88 9.15 -3.48
CA LEU A 213 8.81 8.05 -3.74
C LEU A 213 8.15 6.67 -3.51
N THR A 214 7.37 6.52 -2.45
CA THR A 214 6.59 5.29 -2.19
C THR A 214 5.56 5.04 -3.29
N ARG A 215 4.90 6.08 -3.79
CA ARG A 215 3.97 5.97 -4.93
C ARG A 215 4.68 5.49 -6.19
N ILE A 216 5.84 6.06 -6.53
CA ILE A 216 6.63 5.63 -7.71
C ILE A 216 6.94 4.13 -7.64
N VAL A 217 7.42 3.66 -6.48
CA VAL A 217 7.75 2.23 -6.27
C VAL A 217 6.50 1.35 -6.32
N ALA A 218 5.38 1.84 -5.78
CA ALA A 218 4.10 1.13 -5.85
C ALA A 218 3.57 1.05 -7.29
N ASP A 219 3.65 2.13 -8.07
CA ASP A 219 3.27 2.15 -9.48
C ASP A 219 4.14 1.17 -10.30
N ALA A 220 5.46 1.11 -10.03
CA ALA A 220 6.36 0.13 -10.65
C ALA A 220 5.93 -1.32 -10.35
N ALA A 221 5.51 -1.59 -9.12
CA ALA A 221 5.00 -2.90 -8.73
C ALA A 221 3.65 -3.21 -9.40
N ALA A 222 2.76 -2.23 -9.53
CA ALA A 222 1.49 -2.39 -10.25
C ALA A 222 1.71 -2.70 -11.74
N GLU A 223 2.63 -2.00 -12.40
CA GLU A 223 3.01 -2.30 -13.78
C GLU A 223 3.60 -3.71 -13.92
N GLY A 224 4.45 -4.13 -12.98
CA GLY A 224 4.99 -5.49 -12.95
C GLY A 224 3.89 -6.56 -12.82
N LEU A 225 2.87 -6.32 -11.98
CA LEU A 225 1.72 -7.22 -11.83
C LEU A 225 0.91 -7.30 -13.13
N ILE A 226 0.65 -6.16 -13.78
CA ILE A 226 -0.06 -6.14 -15.07
C ILE A 226 0.71 -6.92 -16.12
N GLN A 227 2.03 -6.74 -16.22
CA GLN A 227 2.87 -7.49 -17.16
C GLN A 227 2.85 -8.99 -16.89
N ARG A 228 2.83 -9.40 -15.62
CA ARG A 228 2.69 -10.81 -15.24
C ARG A 228 1.36 -11.40 -15.69
N HIS A 229 0.26 -10.67 -15.57
CA HIS A 229 -1.05 -11.13 -16.03
C HIS A 229 -1.18 -11.13 -17.56
N GLN A 230 -0.44 -10.26 -18.26
CA GLN A 230 -0.44 -10.17 -19.72
C GLN A 230 0.47 -11.19 -20.41
N LYS A 231 1.54 -11.66 -19.74
CA LYS A 231 2.28 -12.83 -20.18
C LYS A 231 1.53 -14.08 -19.72
N PRO A 232 0.87 -14.83 -20.60
CA PRO A 232 0.43 -16.17 -20.23
C PRO A 232 1.69 -16.94 -19.82
N GLU A 233 1.63 -17.72 -18.75
CA GLU A 233 2.76 -18.57 -18.38
C GLU A 233 3.12 -19.44 -19.59
N GLU A 234 4.30 -19.25 -20.18
CA GLU A 234 4.92 -20.20 -21.10
C GLU A 234 5.19 -21.49 -20.30
N GLY A 235 4.17 -22.32 -20.15
CA GLY A 235 4.25 -23.56 -19.38
C GLY A 235 2.97 -24.05 -18.71
N SER A 236 1.87 -23.26 -18.68
CA SER A 236 0.55 -23.81 -18.33
C SER A 236 -0.23 -24.14 -19.60
N GLU A 237 -0.84 -25.33 -19.62
CA GLU A 237 -1.70 -25.82 -20.69
C GLU A 237 -2.73 -24.76 -21.09
N PRO A 238 -3.10 -24.65 -22.38
CA PRO A 238 -3.97 -23.59 -22.85
C PRO A 238 -5.29 -23.68 -22.06
N ALA A 239 -5.53 -22.67 -21.23
CA ALA A 239 -6.85 -22.43 -20.68
C ALA A 239 -7.82 -22.40 -21.86
N GLU A 240 -8.79 -23.29 -21.81
CA GLU A 240 -9.82 -23.45 -22.83
C GLU A 240 -10.34 -22.07 -23.26
N PRO A 241 -10.52 -21.83 -24.57
CA PRO A 241 -11.01 -20.55 -25.04
C PRO A 241 -12.31 -20.22 -24.32
N LEU A 242 -12.33 -19.02 -23.74
CA LEU A 242 -13.48 -18.41 -23.08
C LEU A 242 -14.76 -18.73 -23.84
N ALA A 243 -15.72 -19.40 -23.18
CA ALA A 243 -16.93 -19.87 -23.84
C ALA A 243 -17.71 -18.70 -24.46
N GLU A 244 -18.31 -18.91 -25.62
CA GLU A 244 -18.87 -17.87 -26.50
C GLU A 244 -19.86 -16.92 -25.81
N TRP A 245 -20.51 -17.37 -24.72
CA TRP A 245 -21.41 -16.57 -23.89
C TRP A 245 -20.71 -15.44 -23.10
N GLU A 246 -19.43 -15.60 -22.71
CA GLU A 246 -18.67 -14.53 -22.03
C GLU A 246 -18.17 -13.46 -23.02
N GLN A 247 -17.99 -13.81 -24.30
CA GLN A 247 -17.64 -12.84 -25.34
C GLN A 247 -18.84 -11.97 -25.73
N GLU A 248 -20.04 -12.54 -25.75
CA GLU A 248 -21.29 -11.79 -26.02
C GLU A 248 -21.60 -10.75 -24.93
N LEU A 249 -21.29 -11.07 -23.66
CA LEU A 249 -21.50 -10.16 -22.52
C LEU A 249 -20.53 -8.96 -22.53
N LEU A 250 -19.34 -9.12 -23.10
CA LEU A 250 -18.35 -8.03 -23.24
C LEU A 250 -18.52 -7.20 -24.52
N ALA A 251 -19.17 -7.76 -25.55
CA ALA A 251 -19.37 -7.09 -26.84
C ALA A 251 -20.62 -6.20 -26.89
N GLN A 252 -21.49 -6.24 -25.86
CA GLN A 252 -22.59 -5.29 -25.75
C GLN A 252 -22.03 -3.87 -25.49
N PRO A 253 -22.35 -2.88 -26.34
CA PRO A 253 -21.95 -1.50 -26.09
C PRO A 253 -22.60 -0.99 -24.79
N SER A 254 -21.81 -0.33 -23.96
CA SER A 254 -22.22 0.28 -22.68
C SER A 254 -23.38 1.28 -22.78
N ASP A 255 -23.74 1.71 -23.99
CA ASP A 255 -24.79 2.69 -24.24
C ASP A 255 -26.21 2.12 -24.04
N GLU A 256 -26.44 0.81 -24.24
CA GLU A 256 -27.75 0.21 -23.96
C GLU A 256 -28.00 0.00 -22.46
N VAL A 257 -26.96 -0.25 -21.68
CA VAL A 257 -27.04 -0.37 -20.21
C VAL A 257 -27.25 1.00 -19.56
N GLN A 258 -26.73 2.09 -20.14
CA GLN A 258 -27.00 3.45 -19.68
C GLN A 258 -28.41 3.92 -20.06
N ALA A 259 -28.91 3.59 -21.25
CA ALA A 259 -30.27 3.94 -21.66
C ALA A 259 -31.36 3.25 -20.82
N SER A 260 -31.13 2.01 -20.35
CA SER A 260 -32.07 1.33 -19.44
C SER A 260 -32.00 1.88 -18.01
N ALA A 261 -30.81 2.24 -17.53
CA ALA A 261 -30.62 2.78 -16.18
C ALA A 261 -31.12 4.23 -16.00
N GLU A 262 -31.10 5.05 -17.07
CA GLU A 262 -31.71 6.38 -17.06
C GLU A 262 -33.24 6.31 -17.10
N ASN A 263 -33.82 5.33 -17.80
CA ASN A 263 -35.27 5.13 -17.86
C ASN A 263 -35.84 4.60 -16.53
N GLU A 264 -35.11 3.73 -15.82
CA GLU A 264 -35.50 3.28 -14.46
C GLU A 264 -35.40 4.40 -13.43
N LYS A 265 -34.39 5.26 -13.50
CA LYS A 265 -34.27 6.41 -12.58
C LYS A 265 -35.30 7.50 -12.85
N ALA A 266 -35.73 7.70 -14.09
CA ALA A 266 -36.83 8.60 -14.42
C ALA A 266 -38.18 8.07 -13.90
N ALA A 267 -38.41 6.76 -14.00
CA ALA A 267 -39.63 6.13 -13.48
C ALA A 267 -39.71 6.14 -11.94
N ASP A 268 -38.58 5.97 -11.23
CA ASP A 268 -38.55 6.03 -9.76
C ASP A 268 -38.70 7.47 -9.23
N ALA A 269 -38.25 8.48 -9.99
CA ALA A 269 -38.46 9.89 -9.66
C ALA A 269 -39.92 10.32 -9.81
N ASP A 270 -40.60 9.92 -10.89
CA ASP A 270 -42.04 10.16 -11.08
C ASP A 270 -42.91 9.43 -10.04
N LEU A 271 -42.49 8.23 -9.59
CA LEU A 271 -43.16 7.49 -8.51
C LEU A 271 -42.94 8.10 -7.11
N ALA A 272 -41.83 8.82 -6.91
CA ALA A 272 -41.54 9.54 -5.66
C ALA A 272 -42.29 10.87 -5.57
N GLU A 273 -42.41 11.64 -6.67
CA GLU A 273 -43.23 12.85 -6.71
C GLU A 273 -44.73 12.54 -6.58
N ALA A 274 -45.24 11.47 -7.20
CA ALA A 274 -46.63 11.06 -7.05
C ALA A 274 -46.98 10.58 -5.61
N LYS A 275 -45.99 10.04 -4.86
CA LYS A 275 -46.20 9.66 -3.45
C LYS A 275 -46.14 10.84 -2.49
N ALA A 276 -45.33 11.86 -2.78
CA ALA A 276 -45.29 13.09 -1.97
C ALA A 276 -46.60 13.88 -2.08
N ASP A 277 -47.16 14.01 -3.28
CA ASP A 277 -48.44 14.72 -3.51
C ASP A 277 -49.64 13.98 -2.88
N SER A 278 -49.58 12.64 -2.82
CA SER A 278 -50.62 11.85 -2.14
C SER A 278 -50.53 11.86 -0.61
N ALA A 279 -49.36 12.20 -0.04
CA ALA A 279 -49.17 12.30 1.41
C ALA A 279 -49.58 13.68 1.96
N GLU A 280 -49.47 14.73 1.14
CA GLU A 280 -49.89 16.09 1.53
C GLU A 280 -51.43 16.23 1.52
N VAL A 281 -52.13 15.55 0.61
CA VAL A 281 -53.62 15.54 0.56
C VAL A 281 -54.25 14.72 1.71
N VAL A 282 -53.55 13.74 2.28
CA VAL A 282 -54.06 12.97 3.44
C VAL A 282 -53.86 13.73 4.76
N ALA A 283 -52.82 14.57 4.86
CA ALA A 283 -52.57 15.39 6.05
C ALA A 283 -53.54 16.58 6.19
N GLU A 284 -54.03 17.16 5.09
CA GLU A 284 -55.08 18.19 5.14
C GLU A 284 -56.50 17.62 5.38
N GLY A 285 -56.73 16.34 5.10
CA GLY A 285 -58.04 15.69 5.33
C GLY A 285 -58.32 15.29 6.79
N GLU A 286 -57.29 15.01 7.58
CA GLU A 286 -57.45 14.68 9.02
C GLU A 286 -57.50 15.91 9.93
N ALA A 287 -57.01 17.08 9.47
CA ALA A 287 -57.03 18.31 10.25
C ALA A 287 -58.39 19.04 10.27
N ASP A 288 -59.29 18.76 9.30
CA ASP A 288 -60.62 19.39 9.21
C ASP A 288 -61.75 18.52 9.82
N ALA A 289 -61.43 17.34 10.36
CA ALA A 289 -62.40 16.45 11.01
C ALA A 289 -62.43 16.56 12.56
N GLU A 290 -61.49 17.30 13.17
CA GLU A 290 -61.43 17.54 14.63
C GLU A 290 -61.91 18.93 15.06
N ALA A 291 -62.44 19.73 14.12
CA ALA A 291 -63.04 21.04 14.40
C ALA A 291 -64.53 21.10 14.02
N LYS A 292 -65.36 20.27 14.65
CA LYS A 292 -66.80 20.54 14.80
C LYS A 292 -67.43 19.86 16.01
#